data_AF-A0A9D9CVY8-F1
#
_entry.id   AF-A0A9D9CVY8-F1
#
_cell.length_a   1.000
_cell.length_b   1.000
_cell.length_c   1.000
_cell.angle_alpha   90.00
_cell.angle_beta   90.00
_cell.angle_gamma   90.00
#
_symmetry.space_group_name_H-M   'P 1'
#
loop_
_entity.id
_entity.type
_entity.pdbx_description
1 polymer ?
#
loop_
_entity_poly.entity_id
_entity_poly.type
_entity_poly.pdbx_seq_one_letter_code
_entity_poly.pdbx_strand_id
1 'polypeptide(L)'
;MHDFYAIPIIVAFVVTCLYALFIFRNDTFNNRVMAFGRGAGNENIMYMVLIFILAGGFASLAKSIGAVDATVNLCLYFLPTALLLPGLFLATCLVSMSIGTSVGSIAALVPLAAGLADQTGNSVALYTACIVGG
;
A
#
# COMPACT_ATOMS: atom_id res chain seq x y z
N MET A 1 -2.47 8.19 26.18
CA MET A 1 -1.39 9.03 25.61
C MET A 1 -1.58 9.02 24.10
N HIS A 2 -1.57 10.20 23.50
CA HIS A 2 -2.34 10.55 22.30
C HIS A 2 -2.01 9.74 21.04
N ASP A 3 -3.09 9.40 20.33
CA ASP A 3 -3.16 8.54 19.16
C ASP A 3 -2.57 9.26 17.94
N PHE A 4 -1.25 9.10 17.73
CA PHE A 4 -0.54 9.58 16.54
C PHE A 4 -1.04 8.90 15.25
N TYR A 5 -1.81 7.82 15.37
CA TYR A 5 -2.39 7.06 14.26
C TYR A 5 -3.66 7.71 13.67
N ALA A 6 -4.24 8.70 14.36
CA ALA A 6 -5.44 9.41 13.90
C ALA A 6 -5.15 10.49 12.85
N ILE A 7 -3.89 10.83 12.59
CA ILE A 7 -3.52 11.85 11.61
C ILE A 7 -3.47 11.20 10.22
N PRO A 8 -4.41 11.52 9.32
CA PRO A 8 -4.39 10.98 7.97
C PRO A 8 -3.09 11.38 7.28
N ILE A 9 -2.49 10.46 6.53
CA ILE A 9 -1.28 10.71 5.72
C ILE A 9 -1.44 11.96 4.83
N ILE A 10 -2.66 12.22 4.35
CA ILE A 10 -3.02 13.42 3.59
C ILE A 10 -2.74 14.70 4.38
N VAL A 11 -3.04 14.75 5.67
CA VAL A 11 -2.78 15.94 6.51
C VAL A 11 -1.28 16.18 6.63
N ALA A 12 -0.49 15.13 6.87
CA ALA A 12 0.97 15.23 6.89
C ALA A 12 1.53 15.71 5.53
N PHE A 13 1.00 15.21 4.43
CA PHE A 13 1.38 15.64 3.08
C PHE A 13 1.03 17.11 2.81
N VAL A 14 -0.17 17.56 3.19
CA VAL A 14 -0.61 18.94 3.00
C VAL A 14 0.25 19.90 3.81
N VAL A 15 0.51 19.59 5.08
CA VAL A 15 1.38 20.40 5.94
C VAL A 15 2.80 20.47 5.37
N THR A 16 3.34 19.35 4.90
CA THR A 16 4.68 19.29 4.27
C THR A 16 4.72 20.09 2.97
N CYS A 17 3.68 20.02 2.14
CA CYS A 17 3.57 20.82 0.91
C CYS A 17 3.49 22.32 1.21
N LEU A 18 2.67 22.73 2.19
CA LEU A 18 2.60 24.12 2.63
C LEU A 18 3.96 24.59 3.17
N TYR A 19 4.62 23.78 3.99
CA TYR A 19 5.94 24.08 4.53
C TYR A 19 7.00 24.20 3.42
N ALA A 20 7.00 23.30 2.44
CA ALA A 20 7.88 23.36 1.27
C ALA A 20 7.65 24.65 0.47
N LEU A 21 6.39 25.03 0.22
CA LEU A 21 6.05 26.28 -0.46
C LEU A 21 6.50 27.53 0.32
N PHE A 22 6.53 27.47 1.65
CA PHE A 22 7.01 28.57 2.50
C PHE A 22 8.54 28.70 2.54
N ILE A 23 9.28 27.59 2.46
CA ILE A 23 10.75 27.59 2.58
C ILE A 23 11.47 28.08 1.32
N PHE A 24 10.86 27.94 0.14
CA PHE A 24 11.36 28.50 -1.13
C PHE A 24 11.18 30.02 -1.18
N ARG A 25 11.84 30.75 -0.26
CA ARG A 25 11.59 32.17 0.01
C ARG A 25 12.02 33.13 -1.12
N ASN A 26 12.72 32.65 -2.15
CA ASN A 26 13.36 33.50 -3.16
C ASN A 26 12.69 33.49 -4.56
N ASP A 27 11.59 32.75 -4.75
CA ASP A 27 10.88 32.63 -6.04
C ASP A 27 9.42 33.11 -5.98
N THR A 28 8.86 33.52 -7.12
CA THR A 28 7.43 33.84 -7.27
C THR A 28 6.57 32.60 -7.02
N PHE A 29 5.36 32.76 -6.47
CA PHE A 29 4.44 31.64 -6.17
C PHE A 29 4.23 30.72 -7.39
N ASN A 30 4.15 31.30 -8.58
CA ASN A 30 4.01 30.56 -9.84
C ASN A 30 5.21 29.66 -10.13
N ASN A 31 6.45 30.15 -9.93
CA ASN A 31 7.67 29.34 -10.05
C ASN A 31 7.71 28.19 -9.03
N ARG A 32 7.24 28.41 -7.80
CA ARG A 32 7.19 27.35 -6.75
C ARG A 32 6.24 26.22 -7.14
N VAL A 33 5.05 26.56 -7.65
CA VAL A 33 4.08 25.59 -8.14
C VAL A 33 4.61 24.86 -9.38
N MET A 34 5.27 25.56 -10.30
CA MET A 34 5.90 24.94 -11.47
C MET A 34 7.05 23.98 -11.09
N ALA A 35 7.89 24.34 -10.12
CA ALA A 35 8.96 23.48 -9.63
C ALA A 35 8.41 22.22 -8.95
N PHE A 36 7.37 22.37 -8.13
CA PHE A 36 6.64 21.24 -7.54
C PHE A 36 6.03 20.34 -8.61
N GLY A 37 5.34 20.92 -9.60
CA GLY A 37 4.75 20.19 -10.72
C GLY A 37 5.77 19.45 -11.58
N ARG A 38 6.94 20.05 -11.82
CA ARG A 38 8.06 19.37 -12.51
C ARG A 38 8.62 18.20 -11.72
N GLY A 39 8.76 18.34 -10.39
CA GLY A 39 9.17 17.25 -9.51
C GLY A 39 8.18 16.10 -9.51
N ALA A 40 6.88 16.40 -9.39
CA ALA A 40 5.80 15.41 -9.42
C ALA A 40 5.62 14.74 -10.80
N GLY A 41 5.89 15.49 -11.87
CA GLY A 41 5.80 15.01 -13.25
C GLY A 41 7.01 14.23 -13.75
N ASN A 42 7.97 13.85 -12.89
CA ASN A 42 9.08 13.01 -13.31
C ASN A 42 8.56 11.67 -13.85
N GLU A 43 9.05 11.24 -15.01
CA GLU A 43 8.57 10.03 -15.69
C GLU A 43 8.61 8.79 -14.77
N ASN A 44 9.64 8.63 -13.94
CA ASN A 44 9.73 7.50 -13.01
C ASN A 44 8.61 7.53 -11.95
N ILE A 45 8.30 8.71 -11.43
CA ILE A 45 7.21 8.89 -10.46
C ILE A 45 5.86 8.64 -11.15
N MET A 46 5.70 9.12 -12.39
CA MET A 46 4.49 8.90 -13.17
C MET A 46 4.26 7.41 -13.46
N TYR A 47 5.30 6.66 -13.84
CA TYR A 47 5.22 5.21 -14.02
C TYR A 47 4.86 4.49 -12.72
N MET A 48 5.45 4.88 -11.60
CA MET A 48 5.08 4.32 -10.29
C MET A 48 3.58 4.56 -9.99
N VAL A 49 3.09 5.78 -10.17
CA VAL A 49 1.67 6.12 -9.94
C VAL A 49 0.75 5.30 -10.85
N LEU A 50 1.08 5.19 -12.14
CA LEU A 50 0.29 4.40 -13.09
C LEU A 50 0.26 2.92 -12.69
N ILE A 51 1.41 2.32 -12.38
CA ILE A 51 1.47 0.91 -11.95
C ILE A 51 0.66 0.71 -10.66
N PHE A 52 0.72 1.66 -9.71
CA PHE A 52 -0.08 1.58 -8.49
C PHE A 52 -1.58 1.66 -8.73
N ILE A 53 -2.03 2.58 -9.58
CA ILE A 53 -3.45 2.72 -9.92
C ILE A 53 -3.95 1.44 -10.62
N LEU A 54 -3.17 0.92 -11.58
CA LEU A 54 -3.50 -0.33 -12.27
C LEU A 54 -3.51 -1.53 -11.32
N ALA A 55 -2.53 -1.66 -10.44
CA ALA A 55 -2.45 -2.74 -9.45
C ALA A 55 -3.61 -2.69 -8.45
N GLY A 56 -3.95 -1.49 -7.94
CA GLY A 56 -5.09 -1.29 -7.06
C GLY A 56 -6.43 -1.59 -7.74
N GLY A 57 -6.59 -1.17 -9.00
CA GLY A 57 -7.74 -1.52 -9.83
C GLY A 57 -7.85 -3.03 -10.05
N PHE A 58 -6.75 -3.68 -10.43
CA PHE A 58 -6.68 -5.14 -10.63
C PHE A 58 -7.03 -5.90 -9.34
N ALA A 59 -6.49 -5.48 -8.20
CA ALA A 59 -6.81 -6.04 -6.90
C ALA A 59 -8.30 -5.94 -6.55
N SER A 60 -8.92 -4.78 -6.79
CA SER A 60 -10.36 -4.58 -6.56
C SER A 60 -11.20 -5.46 -7.50
N LEU A 61 -10.78 -5.60 -8.76
CA LEU A 61 -11.43 -6.49 -9.72
C LEU A 61 -11.29 -7.96 -9.29
N ALA A 62 -10.10 -8.41 -8.91
CA ALA A 62 -9.84 -9.76 -8.43
C ALA A 62 -10.69 -10.13 -7.20
N LYS A 63 -10.91 -9.17 -6.30
CA LYS A 63 -11.84 -9.32 -5.18
C LYS A 63 -13.30 -9.39 -5.66
N SER A 64 -13.70 -8.53 -6.59
CA SER A 64 -15.08 -8.47 -7.09
C SER A 64 -15.50 -9.73 -7.86
N ILE A 65 -14.58 -10.37 -8.57
CA ILE A 65 -14.83 -11.65 -9.26
C ILE A 65 -14.75 -12.88 -8.33
N GLY A 66 -14.45 -12.68 -7.03
CA GLY A 66 -14.33 -13.76 -6.04
C GLY A 66 -13.05 -14.60 -6.18
N ALA A 67 -12.10 -14.19 -7.02
CA ALA A 67 -10.84 -14.93 -7.20
C ALA A 67 -10.00 -14.92 -5.92
N VAL A 68 -9.96 -13.78 -5.21
CA VAL A 68 -9.26 -13.67 -3.92
C VAL A 68 -9.86 -14.63 -2.90
N ASP A 69 -11.19 -14.66 -2.79
CA ASP A 69 -11.89 -15.52 -1.83
C ASP A 69 -11.71 -17.01 -2.12
N ALA A 70 -11.72 -17.40 -3.40
CA ALA A 70 -11.47 -18.77 -3.81
C ALA A 70 -10.03 -19.23 -3.49
N THR A 71 -9.03 -18.37 -3.74
CA THR A 71 -7.63 -18.67 -3.38
C THR A 71 -7.46 -18.78 -1.87
N VAL A 72 -8.08 -17.89 -1.10
CA VAL A 72 -8.05 -17.95 0.37
C VAL A 72 -8.64 -19.26 0.88
N ASN A 73 -9.82 -19.64 0.40
CA ASN A 73 -10.50 -20.84 0.86
C ASN A 73 -9.72 -22.11 0.47
N LEU A 74 -9.06 -22.12 -0.70
CA LEU A 74 -8.14 -23.18 -1.10
C LEU A 74 -6.89 -23.25 -0.21
N CYS A 75 -6.33 -22.10 0.17
CA CYS A 75 -5.24 -22.03 1.14
C CYS A 75 -5.66 -22.55 2.51
N LEU A 76 -6.88 -22.25 3.00
CA LEU A 76 -7.39 -22.78 4.27
C LEU A 76 -7.63 -24.30 4.21
N TYR A 77 -8.00 -24.82 3.04
CA TYR A 77 -8.17 -26.25 2.84
C TYR A 77 -6.84 -27.01 2.88
N PHE A 78 -5.79 -26.45 2.28
CA PHE A 78 -4.46 -27.08 2.22
C PHE A 78 -3.55 -26.75 3.41
N LEU A 79 -3.72 -25.60 4.06
CA LEU A 79 -2.83 -25.07 5.08
C LEU A 79 -3.55 -24.89 6.43
N PRO A 80 -3.06 -25.49 7.53
CA PRO A 80 -3.62 -25.25 8.86
C PRO A 80 -3.48 -23.77 9.25
N THR A 81 -4.49 -23.23 9.93
CA THR A 81 -4.63 -21.80 10.26
C THR A 81 -3.42 -21.22 11.01
N ALA A 82 -2.68 -22.04 11.76
CA ALA A 82 -1.45 -21.67 12.46
C ALA A 82 -0.29 -21.30 11.53
N LEU A 83 -0.26 -21.80 10.30
CA LEU A 83 0.80 -21.53 9.31
C LEU A 83 0.48 -20.34 8.41
N LEU A 84 -0.72 -19.77 8.47
CA LEU A 84 -1.12 -18.67 7.58
C LEU A 84 -0.32 -17.40 7.82
N LEU A 85 -0.12 -17.01 9.08
CA LEU A 85 0.61 -15.78 9.42
C LEU A 85 2.10 -15.87 9.01
N PRO A 86 2.86 -16.92 9.38
CA PRO A 86 4.26 -17.06 8.94
C PRO A 86 4.38 -17.33 7.43
N GLY A 87 3.42 -18.05 6.82
CA GLY A 87 3.37 -18.26 5.37
C GLY A 87 3.14 -16.97 4.60
N LEU A 88 2.22 -16.12 5.07
CA LEU A 88 1.95 -14.80 4.48
C LEU A 88 3.16 -13.87 4.64
N PHE A 89 3.85 -13.92 5.77
CA PHE A 89 5.09 -13.17 5.98
C PHE A 89 6.18 -13.60 4.98
N LEU A 90 6.46 -14.90 4.84
CA LEU A 90 7.44 -15.38 3.85
C LEU A 90 7.05 -15.05 2.41
N ALA A 91 5.77 -15.24 2.05
CA ALA A 91 5.28 -14.89 0.72
C ALA A 91 5.47 -13.40 0.45
N THR A 92 5.19 -12.56 1.44
CA THR A 92 5.43 -11.12 1.35
C THR A 92 6.90 -10.79 1.20
N CYS A 93 7.79 -11.40 1.98
CA CYS A 93 9.24 -11.22 1.84
C CYS A 93 9.74 -11.61 0.44
N LEU A 94 9.27 -12.73 -0.11
CA LEU A 94 9.67 -13.19 -1.43
C LEU A 94 9.17 -12.25 -2.53
N VAL A 95 7.91 -11.80 -2.43
CA VAL A 95 7.33 -10.82 -3.36
C VAL A 95 8.06 -9.48 -3.24
N SER A 96 8.39 -9.05 -2.03
CA SER A 96 9.20 -7.85 -1.75
C SER A 96 10.59 -7.93 -2.37
N MET A 97 11.27 -9.06 -2.22
CA MET A 97 12.56 -9.32 -2.85
C MET A 97 12.46 -9.35 -4.39
N SER A 98 11.35 -9.86 -4.94
CA SER A 98 11.16 -10.01 -6.40
C SER A 98 10.72 -8.72 -7.09
N ILE A 99 9.78 -7.98 -6.49
CA ILE A 99 9.24 -6.70 -7.01
C ILE A 99 10.19 -5.54 -6.66
N GLY A 100 11.01 -5.69 -5.61
CA GLY A 100 12.07 -4.76 -5.23
C GLY A 100 11.61 -3.41 -4.68
N THR A 101 10.28 -3.17 -4.59
CA THR A 101 9.71 -1.91 -4.08
C THR A 101 8.68 -2.19 -2.98
N SER A 102 8.96 -1.74 -1.76
CA SER A 102 8.16 -1.98 -0.54
C SER A 102 6.67 -1.66 -0.71
N VAL A 103 6.33 -0.54 -1.37
CA VAL A 103 4.94 -0.11 -1.58
C VAL A 103 4.22 -1.01 -2.60
N GLY A 104 4.94 -1.56 -3.58
CA GLY A 104 4.39 -2.46 -4.60
C GLY A 104 3.87 -3.77 -4.01
N SER A 105 4.64 -4.36 -3.09
CA SER A 105 4.23 -5.57 -2.36
C SER A 105 3.02 -5.34 -1.48
N ILE A 106 3.00 -4.20 -0.76
CA ILE A 106 1.87 -3.82 0.09
C ILE A 106 0.60 -3.66 -0.75
N ALA A 107 0.67 -2.92 -1.86
CA ALA A 107 -0.49 -2.70 -2.72
C ALA A 107 -1.05 -4.00 -3.34
N ALA A 108 -0.19 -4.98 -3.64
CA ALA A 108 -0.59 -6.26 -4.18
C ALA A 108 -1.21 -7.20 -3.12
N LEU A 109 -0.68 -7.20 -1.89
CA LEU A 109 -1.02 -8.19 -0.86
C LEU A 109 -2.06 -7.71 0.17
N VAL A 110 -2.25 -6.39 0.36
CA VAL A 110 -3.30 -5.85 1.24
C VAL A 110 -4.73 -6.33 0.88
N PRO A 111 -5.13 -6.39 -0.41
CA PRO A 111 -6.45 -6.91 -0.81
C PRO A 111 -6.63 -8.38 -0.42
N LEU A 112 -5.56 -9.18 -0.54
CA LEU A 112 -5.52 -10.57 -0.12
C LEU A 112 -5.64 -10.69 1.41
N ALA A 113 -4.90 -9.87 2.17
CA ALA A 113 -5.00 -9.79 3.63
C ALA A 113 -6.41 -9.44 4.10
N ALA A 114 -7.08 -8.51 3.42
CA ALA A 114 -8.45 -8.14 3.74
C ALA A 114 -9.43 -9.31 3.49
N GLY A 115 -9.25 -10.09 2.43
CA GLY A 115 -10.04 -11.31 2.19
C GLY A 115 -9.75 -12.42 3.21
N LEU A 116 -8.49 -12.62 3.58
CA LEU A 116 -8.06 -13.58 4.61
C LEU A 116 -8.68 -13.25 5.98
N ALA A 117 -8.64 -11.98 6.37
CA ALA A 117 -9.22 -11.51 7.62
C ALA A 117 -10.73 -11.76 7.70
N ASP A 118 -11.45 -11.50 6.62
CA ASP A 118 -12.90 -11.66 6.54
C ASP A 118 -13.31 -13.14 6.68
N GLN A 119 -12.56 -14.06 6.07
CA GLN A 119 -12.86 -15.50 6.13
C GLN A 119 -12.36 -16.20 7.39
N THR A 120 -11.28 -15.72 8.01
CA THR A 120 -10.71 -16.32 9.24
C THR A 120 -11.24 -15.70 10.52
N GLY A 121 -12.01 -14.60 10.45
CA GLY A 121 -12.51 -13.86 11.61
C GLY A 121 -11.43 -13.12 12.41
N ASN A 122 -10.21 -13.05 11.87
CA ASN A 122 -9.06 -12.41 12.50
C ASN A 122 -8.96 -10.94 12.07
N SER A 123 -8.24 -10.13 12.86
CA SER A 123 -8.11 -8.69 12.60
C SER A 123 -7.38 -8.41 11.27
N VAL A 124 -8.00 -7.60 10.40
CA VAL A 124 -7.37 -7.06 9.19
C VAL A 124 -6.06 -6.34 9.53
N ALA A 125 -6.00 -5.66 10.69
CA ALA A 125 -4.80 -4.98 11.17
C ALA A 125 -3.64 -5.95 11.43
N LEU A 126 -3.93 -7.18 11.87
CA LEU A 126 -2.89 -8.19 12.13
C LEU A 126 -2.26 -8.70 10.82
N TYR A 127 -3.07 -9.04 9.82
CA TYR A 127 -2.56 -9.51 8.52
C TYR A 127 -1.85 -8.40 7.75
N THR A 128 -2.38 -7.18 7.79
CA THR A 128 -1.73 -6.02 7.16
C THR A 128 -0.43 -5.65 7.86
N ALA A 129 -0.35 -5.72 9.20
CA ALA A 129 0.91 -5.53 9.92
C ALA A 129 1.95 -6.61 9.55
N CYS A 130 1.53 -7.85 9.37
CA CYS A 130 2.42 -8.92 8.93
C CYS A 130 2.99 -8.69 7.52
N ILE A 131 2.18 -8.17 6.60
CA ILE A 131 2.62 -7.82 5.24
C ILE A 131 3.55 -6.61 5.28
N VAL A 132 3.23 -5.58 6.06
CA VAL A 132 4.07 -4.37 6.15
C VAL A 132 5.42 -4.65 6.80
N GLY A 133 5.49 -5.63 7.71
CA GLY A 133 6.75 -6.04 8.34
C GLY A 133 7.65 -6.94 7.49
N GLY A 134 7.14 -7.46 6.36
CA GLY A 134 7.84 -8.40 5.47
C GLY A 134 8.52 -7.77 4.27
#